data_AF-A0A930Z937-F1
#
_entry.id   AF-A0A930Z937-F1
#
_cell.length_a   1.000
_cell.length_b   1.000
_cell.length_c   1.000
_cell.angle_alpha   90.00
_cell.angle_beta   90.00
_cell.angle_gamma   90.00
#
_symmetry.space_group_name_H-M   'P 1'
#
loop_
_entity.id
_entity.type
_entity.pdbx_description
1 polymer ?
#
loop_
_entity_poly.entity_id
_entity_poly.type
_entity_poly.pdbx_seq_one_letter_code
_entity_poly.pdbx_strand_id
1 'polypeptide(L)' 'MAEFTPAAVARLARDLFDYEMSADSAASVAKVATTMLADAKVLSALDLDGLEPAFSYPAILAQARLRPGK' A
#
# COMPACT_ATOMS: atom_id res chain seq x y z
N MET A 1 3.72 20.19 0.31
CA MET A 1 3.03 18.88 0.25
C MET A 1 4.08 17.81 0.02
N ALA A 2 4.01 16.67 0.71
CA ALA A 2 4.87 15.54 0.37
C ALA A 2 4.37 14.92 -0.95
N GLU A 3 5.21 14.94 -1.98
CA GLU A 3 4.93 14.45 -3.34
C GLU A 3 5.93 13.35 -3.68
N PHE A 4 5.47 12.30 -4.36
CA PHE A 4 6.37 11.29 -4.89
C PHE A 4 7.06 11.85 -6.13
N THR A 5 8.39 11.93 -6.10
CA THR A 5 9.14 12.40 -7.28
C THR A 5 9.34 11.26 -8.27
N PRO A 6 9.46 11.54 -9.58
CA PRO A 6 9.76 10.52 -10.59
C PRO A 6 11.04 9.73 -10.28
N ALA A 7 12.07 10.40 -9.75
CA ALA A 7 13.32 9.76 -9.35
C ALA A 7 13.13 8.76 -8.19
N ALA A 8 12.30 9.12 -7.19
CA ALA A 8 11.98 8.22 -6.10
C ALA A 8 11.21 6.98 -6.58
N VAL A 9 10.27 7.17 -7.51
CA VAL A 9 9.50 6.06 -8.11
C VAL A 9 10.41 5.14 -8.92
N ALA A 10 11.27 5.68 -9.79
CA ALA A 10 12.20 4.88 -10.57
C ALA A 10 13.16 4.09 -9.68
N ARG A 11 13.63 4.70 -8.58
CA ARG A 11 14.46 4.02 -7.59
C ARG A 11 13.69 2.89 -6.89
N LEU A 12 12.48 3.13 -6.41
CA LEU A 12 11.66 2.10 -5.76
C LEU A 12 11.34 0.93 -6.69
N ALA A 13 11.08 1.21 -7.97
CA ALA A 13 10.83 0.18 -8.97
C ALA A 13 12.02 -0.77 -9.14
N ARG A 14 13.23 -0.21 -9.18
CA ARG A 14 14.47 -0.98 -9.20
C ARG A 14 14.73 -1.71 -7.88
N ASP A 15 14.62 -1.02 -6.76
CA ASP A 15 14.98 -1.58 -5.44
C ASP A 15 14.03 -2.71 -4.99
N LEU A 16 12.74 -2.64 -5.34
CA LEU A 16 11.72 -3.60 -4.88
C LEU A 16 11.37 -4.67 -5.91
N PHE A 17 11.50 -4.36 -7.20
CA PHE A 17 11.00 -5.22 -8.28
C PHE A 17 12.04 -5.50 -9.37
N ASP A 18 13.28 -5.00 -9.22
CA ASP A 18 14.33 -5.04 -10.25
C ASP A 18 13.85 -4.53 -11.62
N TYR A 19 12.93 -3.56 -11.59
CA TYR A 19 12.29 -3.03 -12.79
C TYR A 19 12.88 -1.68 -13.18
N GLU A 20 13.47 -1.60 -14.37
CA GLU A 20 14.03 -0.36 -14.90
C GLU A 20 12.94 0.46 -15.61
N MET A 21 12.60 1.61 -15.02
CA MET A 21 11.56 2.50 -15.54
C MET A 21 12.10 3.58 -16.46
N SER A 22 11.37 3.87 -17.53
CA SER A 22 11.59 5.07 -18.33
C SER A 22 11.17 6.34 -17.55
N ALA A 23 11.73 7.48 -17.94
CA ALA A 23 11.40 8.77 -17.33
C ALA A 23 9.90 9.13 -17.45
N ASP A 24 9.30 8.87 -18.60
CA ASP A 24 7.87 9.16 -18.85
C ASP A 24 6.94 8.29 -18.00
N SER A 25 7.28 7.00 -17.86
CA SER A 25 6.54 6.09 -16.96
C SER A 25 6.72 6.51 -15.51
N ALA A 26 7.93 6.91 -15.11
CA ALA A 26 8.21 7.42 -13.76
C ALA A 26 7.42 8.67 -13.42
N ALA A 27 7.30 9.61 -14.36
CA ALA A 27 6.47 10.81 -14.18
C ALA A 27 4.99 10.46 -14.05
N SER A 28 4.49 9.54 -14.87
CA SER A 28 3.09 9.10 -14.85
C SER A 28 2.74 8.40 -13.53
N VAL A 29 3.60 7.48 -13.08
CA VAL A 29 3.40 6.74 -11.82
C VAL A 29 3.55 7.66 -10.61
N ALA A 30 4.51 8.59 -10.61
CA ALA A 30 4.67 9.60 -9.55
C ALA A 30 3.40 10.42 -9.32
N LYS A 31 2.73 10.83 -10.40
CA LYS A 31 1.45 11.54 -10.32
C LYS A 31 0.37 10.68 -9.66
N VAL A 32 0.23 9.43 -10.09
CA VAL A 32 -0.79 8.51 -9.54
C VAL A 32 -0.49 8.18 -8.07
N ALA A 33 0.76 7.86 -7.75
CA ALA A 33 1.19 7.53 -6.39
C ALA A 33 0.97 8.71 -5.42
N THR A 34 1.16 9.95 -5.89
CA THR A 34 0.88 11.15 -5.09
C THR A 34 -0.61 11.29 -4.77
N THR A 35 -1.50 10.98 -5.71
CA THR A 35 -2.95 10.93 -5.44
C THR A 35 -3.29 9.83 -4.42
N MET A 36 -2.74 8.62 -4.59
CA MET A 36 -2.96 7.52 -3.64
C MET A 36 -2.43 7.84 -2.24
N LEU A 37 -1.33 8.58 -2.13
CA LEU A 37 -0.80 9.05 -0.85
C LEU A 37 -1.74 10.04 -0.17
N ALA A 38 -2.44 10.88 -0.93
CA ALA A 38 -3.46 11.77 -0.37
C ALA A 38 -4.62 10.96 0.22
N ASP A 39 -5.10 9.95 -0.49
CA ASP A 39 -6.16 9.05 0.00
C ASP A 39 -5.69 8.25 1.23
N ALA A 40 -4.46 7.75 1.23
CA ALA A 40 -3.89 7.05 2.38
C ALA A 40 -3.80 7.95 3.63
N LYS A 41 -3.57 9.27 3.47
CA LYS A 41 -3.59 10.21 4.59
C LYS A 41 -4.97 10.38 5.19
N VAL A 42 -6.02 10.35 4.37
CA VAL A 42 -7.42 10.34 4.86
C VAL A 42 -7.66 9.11 5.73
N LEU A 43 -7.19 7.94 5.28
CA LEU A 43 -7.28 6.71 6.06
C LEU A 43 -6.45 6.75 7.36
N SER A 44 -5.24 7.33 7.33
CA SER A 44 -4.42 7.48 8.55
C SER A 44 -4.99 8.48 9.55
N ALA A 45 -5.86 9.39 9.09
CA ALA A 45 -6.56 10.33 9.96
C ALA A 45 -7.78 9.70 10.64
N LEU A 46 -8.17 8.48 10.23
CA LEU A 46 -9.12 7.68 10.98
C LEU A 46 -8.38 7.11 12.19
N ASP A 47 -8.95 7.26 13.39
CA ASP A 47 -8.43 6.72 14.65
C ASP A 47 -8.63 5.19 14.67
N LEU A 48 -7.82 4.50 13.86
CA LEU A 48 -7.88 3.04 13.68
C LEU A 48 -6.99 2.29 14.67
N ASP A 49 -6.45 2.99 15.67
CA ASP A 49 -5.62 2.37 16.70
C ASP A 49 -6.42 1.33 17.49
N GLY A 50 -5.84 0.13 17.63
CA GLY A 50 -6.47 -1.01 18.31
C GLY A 50 -7.48 -1.78 17.47
N LEU A 51 -7.79 -1.37 16.24
CA LEU A 51 -8.56 -2.20 15.30
C LEU A 51 -7.64 -3.23 14.63
N GLU A 52 -7.89 -4.50 14.94
CA GLU A 52 -7.23 -5.61 14.24
C GLU A 52 -7.61 -5.60 12.75
N PRO A 53 -6.63 -5.77 11.83
CA PRO A 53 -6.92 -5.89 10.42
C PRO A 53 -7.90 -7.03 10.15
N ALA A 54 -8.91 -6.81 9.29
CA ALA A 54 -9.93 -7.80 8.98
C ALA A 54 -9.35 -9.14 8.43
N PHE A 55 -8.14 -9.10 7.89
CA PHE A 55 -7.39 -10.27 7.39
C PHE A 55 -6.14 -10.57 8.21
N SER A 56 -6.15 -10.29 9.51
CA SER A 56 -5.06 -10.69 10.38
C SER A 56 -5.04 -12.22 10.54
N TYR A 57 -3.83 -12.78 10.72
CA TYR A 57 -3.68 -14.22 10.99
C TYR A 57 -4.54 -14.69 12.18
N PRO A 58 -4.68 -13.90 13.28
CA PRO A 58 -5.67 -14.16 14.33
C PRO A 58 -7.12 -14.23 13.83
N ALA A 59 -7.57 -13.27 13.01
CA ALA A 59 -8.94 -13.26 12.48
C ALA A 59 -9.23 -14.47 11.57
N ILE A 60 -8.26 -14.83 10.71
CA ILE A 60 -8.34 -16.02 9.84
C ILE A 60 -8.41 -17.30 10.69
N LEU A 61 -7.59 -17.41 11.75
CA LEU A 61 -7.63 -18.55 12.68
C LEU A 61 -8.96 -18.62 13.45
N ALA A 62 -9.49 -17.49 13.92
CA ALA A 62 -10.79 -17.44 14.58
C ALA A 62 -11.91 -17.93 13.65
N GLN A 63 -11.89 -17.51 12.38
CA GLN A 63 -12.88 -17.94 11.40
C GLN A 63 -12.72 -19.40 10.99
N ALA A 64 -11.49 -19.91 10.89
CA ALA A 64 -11.23 -21.33 10.64
C ALA A 64 -11.76 -22.23 11.77
N ARG A 65 -11.69 -21.76 13.04
CA ARG A 65 -12.26 -22.48 14.19
C ARG A 65 -13.79 -22.50 14.21
N LEU A 66 -14.44 -21.50 13.61
CA LEU A 66 -15.91 -21.43 13.48
C LEU A 66 -16.48 -22.32 12.36
N ARG A 67 -15.62 -22.88 11.50
CA ARG A 67 -15.99 -23.91 10.53
C ARG A 67 -15.42 -25.25 10.99
N PRO A 68 -16.12 -26.01 11.86
CA PRO A 68 -15.74 -27.40 12.06
C PRO A 68 -15.82 -28.10 10.70
N GLY A 69 -14.78 -28.86 10.38
CA GLY A 69 -14.61 -29.50 9.08
C GLY A 69 -15.82 -30.33 8.66
N LYS A 70 -15.96 -30.47 7.34
CA LYS A 70 -16.64 -31.62 6.73
C LYS A 70 -16.00 -32.92 7.21
#